data_AF-A0A448MLW2-F1
#
_entry.id   AF-A0A448MLW2-F1
#
_cell.length_a   1.000
_cell.length_b   1.000
_cell.length_c   1.000
_cell.angle_alpha   90.00
_cell.angle_beta   90.00
_cell.angle_gamma   90.00
#
_symmetry.space_group_name_H-M   'P 1'
#
loop_
_entity.id
_entity.type
_entity.pdbx_description
1 polymer ?
#
loop_
_entity_poly.entity_id
_entity_poly.type
_entity_poly.pdbx_seq_one_letter_code
_entity_poly.pdbx_strand_id
1 'polypeptide(L)' 'MALLQISEPGQTAAPHQHRLAVGIDLGTTNSLIASVRSGQAVILNDEQERSLVPSVVHYGKNEKKWG' A
#
# COMPACT_ATOMS: atom_id res chain seq x y z
N MET A 1 -8.15 -9.67 -14.76
CA MET A 1 -8.42 -9.60 -13.31
C MET A 1 -9.04 -8.26 -13.00
N ALA A 2 -9.99 -8.19 -12.06
CA ALA A 2 -10.61 -6.93 -11.64
C ALA A 2 -9.75 -6.26 -10.56
N LEU A 3 -9.36 -5.01 -10.78
CA LEU A 3 -8.72 -4.19 -9.74
C LEU A 3 -9.81 -3.70 -8.80
N LEU A 4 -9.68 -3.95 -7.51
CA LEU A 4 -10.59 -3.40 -6.51
C LEU A 4 -10.44 -1.87 -6.54
N GLN A 5 -11.50 -1.17 -6.95
CA GLN A 5 -11.53 0.29 -6.98
C GLN A 5 -12.15 0.79 -5.68
N ILE A 6 -11.35 1.50 -4.90
CA ILE A 6 -11.80 2.21 -3.71
C ILE A 6 -11.70 3.69 -4.06
N SER A 7 -12.82 4.40 -4.03
CA SER A 7 -12.87 5.84 -4.23
C SER A 7 -13.48 6.47 -2.99
N GLU A 8 -13.06 7.70 -2.69
CA GLU A 8 -13.74 8.51 -1.69
C GLU A 8 -15.20 8.78 -2.13
N PRO A 9 -16.16 8.90 -1.20
CA PRO A 9 -17.53 9.22 -1.53
C PRO A 9 -17.63 10.49 -2.39
N GLY A 10 -18.25 10.38 -3.56
CA GLY A 10 -18.44 11.51 -4.48
C GLY A 10 -17.27 11.78 -5.43
N GLN A 11 -16.19 11.00 -5.41
CA GLN A 11 -15.09 11.11 -6.38
C GLN A 11 -15.05 9.91 -7.32
N THR A 12 -15.00 10.18 -8.63
CA THR A 12 -14.70 9.18 -9.67
C THR A 12 -13.43 9.61 -10.40
N ALA A 13 -12.49 8.68 -10.59
CA ALA A 13 -11.24 8.96 -11.30
C ALA A 13 -11.50 9.40 -12.75
N ALA A 14 -10.72 10.37 -13.24
CA ALA A 14 -10.81 10.86 -14.61
C ALA A 14 -10.49 9.73 -15.63
N PRO A 15 -11.16 9.68 -16.79
CA PRO A 15 -11.08 8.57 -17.75
C PRO A 15 -9.69 8.25 -18.31
N HIS A 16 -8.70 9.16 -18.15
CA HIS A 16 -7.35 9.04 -18.72
C HIS A 16 -6.24 8.98 -17.66
N GLN A 17 -6.59 8.82 -16.39
CA GLN A 17 -5.60 8.70 -15.34
C GLN A 17 -4.99 7.29 -15.38
N HIS A 18 -3.67 7.21 -15.57
CA HIS A 18 -2.94 5.94 -15.49
C HIS A 18 -3.24 5.28 -14.14
N ARG A 19 -3.84 4.10 -14.20
CA ARG A 19 -4.19 3.34 -13.01
C ARG A 19 -2.97 2.59 -12.54
N LEU A 20 -2.29 3.15 -11.54
CA LEU A 20 -1.29 2.42 -10.78
C LEU A 20 -2.01 1.42 -9.89
N ALA A 21 -1.46 0.21 -9.83
CA ALA A 21 -1.96 -0.85 -8.98
C ALA A 21 -0.82 -1.43 -8.14
N VAL A 22 -1.13 -1.73 -6.90
CA VAL A 22 -0.26 -2.43 -5.96
C VAL A 22 -1.04 -3.57 -5.33
N GLY A 23 -0.35 -4.66 -5.04
CA GLY A 23 -0.81 -5.69 -4.11
C GLY A 23 -0.39 -5.29 -2.70
N ILE A 24 -1.31 -5.43 -1.75
CA ILE A 24 -1.05 -5.20 -0.34
C ILE A 24 -1.31 -6.52 0.37
N ASP A 25 -0.32 -6.99 1.11
CA ASP A 25 -0.47 -8.10 2.05
C ASP A 25 -0.50 -7.53 3.47
N LEU A 26 -1.64 -7.71 4.15
CA LEU A 26 -1.91 -7.17 5.48
C LEU A 26 -1.85 -8.30 6.50
N GLY A 27 -0.63 -8.72 6.83
CA GLY A 27 -0.39 -9.71 7.87
C GLY A 27 -0.59 -9.13 9.27
N THR A 28 -0.77 -10.00 10.26
CA THR A 28 -0.95 -9.60 11.68
C THR A 28 0.35 -9.13 12.33
N THR A 29 1.50 -9.62 11.89
CA THR A 29 2.82 -9.23 12.42
C THR A 29 3.54 -8.24 11.51
N ASN A 30 3.56 -8.51 10.21
CA ASN A 30 4.18 -7.65 9.21
C ASN A 30 3.24 -7.51 8.01
N SER A 31 3.37 -6.39 7.31
CA SER A 31 2.70 -6.08 6.04
C SER A 31 3.75 -5.79 4.97
N LEU A 32 3.38 -5.92 3.70
CA LEU A 32 4.21 -5.51 2.57
C LEU A 32 3.35 -4.99 1.42
N ILE A 33 4.00 -4.26 0.52
CA ILE A 33 3.42 -3.76 -0.72
C ILE A 33 4.25 -4.27 -1.90
N ALA A 34 3.58 -4.72 -2.96
CA ALA A 34 4.24 -5.14 -4.19
C ALA A 34 3.52 -4.56 -5.42
N SER A 35 4.23 -4.52 -6.55
CA SER A 35 3.63 -4.20 -7.85
C SER A 35 4.21 -5.14 -8.92
N VAL A 36 3.56 -5.21 -10.08
CA VAL A 36 4.09 -5.95 -11.24
C VAL A 36 4.82 -4.98 -12.15
N ARG A 37 6.13 -5.19 -12.32
CA ARG A 37 6.98 -4.42 -13.25
C ARG A 37 7.53 -5.38 -14.30
N SER A 38 7.27 -5.11 -15.57
CA SER A 38 7.73 -5.94 -16.69
C SER A 38 7.37 -7.43 -16.54
N GLY A 39 6.16 -7.71 -16.03
CA GLY A 39 5.66 -9.06 -15.81
C GLY A 39 6.19 -9.76 -14.56
N GLN A 40 7.05 -9.12 -13.76
CA GLN A 40 7.60 -9.68 -12.52
C GLN A 40 7.06 -8.94 -11.30
N ALA A 41 6.77 -9.68 -10.23
CA ALA A 41 6.41 -9.09 -8.94
C ALA A 41 7.64 -8.46 -8.29
N VAL A 42 7.51 -7.21 -7.88
CA VAL A 42 8.57 -6.43 -7.21
C VAL A 42 8.00 -5.85 -5.92
N ILE A 43 8.70 -6.07 -4.81
CA ILE A 43 8.37 -5.48 -3.52
C ILE A 43 8.77 -4.00 -3.53
N LEU A 44 7.92 -3.15 -2.98
CA LEU A 44 8.21 -1.75 -2.74
C LEU A 44 8.72 -1.61 -1.30
N ASN A 45 9.97 -1.20 -1.14
CA ASN A 45 10.55 -0.95 0.18
C ASN A 45 9.97 0.33 0.80
N ASP A 46 9.96 0.40 2.12
CA ASP A 46 9.67 1.62 2.85
C ASP A 46 10.83 2.62 2.81
N GLU A 47 10.68 3.76 3.49
CA GLU A 47 11.69 4.82 3.57
C GLU A 47 13.01 4.38 4.26
N GLN A 48 13.01 3.22 4.91
CA GLN A 48 14.18 2.63 5.59
C GLN A 48 14.75 1.45 4.79
N GLU A 49 14.36 1.29 3.53
CA GLU A 49 14.75 0.18 2.66
C GLU A 49 14.33 -1.22 3.17
N ARG A 50 13.26 -1.28 3.97
CA ARG A 50 12.70 -2.54 4.49
C ARG A 50 11.61 -3.05 3.55
N SER A 51 11.67 -4.34 3.23
CA SER A 51 10.66 -5.04 2.43
C SER A 51 9.43 -5.48 3.25
N LEU A 52 9.57 -5.58 4.56
CA LEU A 52 8.51 -5.94 5.52
C LEU A 52 8.39 -4.82 6.55
N VAL A 53 7.16 -4.36 6.77
CA VAL A 53 6.84 -3.30 7.72
C VAL A 53 6.01 -3.89 8.86
N PRO A 54 6.38 -3.69 10.13
CA PRO A 54 5.57 -4.09 11.28
C PRO A 54 4.10 -3.65 11.17
N SER A 55 3.17 -4.57 11.40
CA SER A 55 1.73 -4.29 11.39
C SER A 55 1.28 -3.69 12.73
N VAL A 56 1.85 -2.55 13.10
CA VAL A 56 1.64 -1.91 14.41
C VAL A 56 1.29 -0.45 14.24
N VAL A 57 0.39 0.04 15.10
CA VAL A 57 0.10 1.47 15.24
C VAL A 57 0.35 1.86 16.69
N HIS A 58 1.24 2.83 16.91
CA HIS A 58 1.53 3.40 18.21
C HIS A 58 0.82 4.74 18.37
N TYR A 59 0.02 4.88 19.42
CA TYR A 59 -0.62 6.13 19.82
C TYR A 59 0.10 6.71 21.04
N GLY A 60 0.94 7.71 20.80
CA GLY A 60 1.56 8.52 21.84
C GLY A 60 0.72 9.76 22.17
N LYS A 61 1.05 10.44 23.27
CA LYS A 61 0.32 11.63 23.74
C LYS A 61 0.25 12.76 22.69
N ASN A 62 1.31 12.92 21.90
CA ASN A 62 1.45 13.99 20.90
C ASN A 62 1.83 13.45 19.51
N GLU A 63 1.85 12.14 19.32
CA GLU A 63 2.29 11.53 18.07
C GLU A 63 1.53 10.25 17.77
N LYS A 64 1.30 9.99 16.48
CA LYS A 64 0.84 8.71 15.98
C LYS A 64 1.92 8.16 15.06
N LYS A 65 2.42 6.97 15.35
CA LYS A 65 3.40 6.26 14.54
C LYS A 65 2.82 4.95 14.03
N TRP A 66 3.29 4.50 12.88
CA TRP A 66 2.93 3.22 12.28
C TRP A 66 4.19 2.60 11.68
N GLY A 67 4.16 1.27 11.54
CA GLY A 67 5.26 0.51 10.96
C GLY A 67 6.40 0.22 11.91
#